data_AF-A0AAP4FBE6-F1
#
_entry.id   AF-A0AAP4FBE6-F1
#
_cell.length_a   1.000
_cell.length_b   1.000
_cell.length_c   1.000
_cell.angle_alpha   90.00
_cell.angle_beta   90.00
_cell.angle_gamma   90.00
#
_symmetry.space_group_name_H-M   'P 1'
#
loop_
_entity.id
_entity.type
_entity.pdbx_description
1 polymer ?
#
loop_
_entity_poly.entity_id
_entity_poly.type
_entity_poly.pdbx_seq_one_letter_code
_entity_poly.pdbx_strand_id
1 'polypeptide(L)'
;MAATQAPQLEVADARSIASKVAEVHGVAALHHGRFGEVALLYPGERVSGLRRVSGAGEQHIEIHVIADFSAGVNLYDLASDIRDVAQKACSIELGRVDVIFSDATDSSTSNQ
;
A
#
# COMPACT_ATOMS: atom_id res chain seq x y z
N MET A 1 -21.61 25.97 -11.64
CA MET A 1 -20.83 25.93 -10.39
C MET A 1 -19.95 24.70 -10.46
N ALA A 2 -18.64 24.86 -10.59
CA ALA A 2 -17.72 23.74 -10.64
C ALA A 2 -17.71 23.08 -9.25
N ALA A 3 -17.99 21.78 -9.19
CA ALA A 3 -17.81 21.02 -7.97
C ALA A 3 -16.32 21.12 -7.58
N THR A 4 -16.03 21.62 -6.37
CA THR A 4 -14.69 21.54 -5.80
C THR A 4 -14.39 20.05 -5.63
N GLN A 5 -13.66 19.47 -6.57
CA GLN A 5 -13.22 18.08 -6.51
C GLN A 5 -12.36 17.95 -5.25
N ALA A 6 -12.75 17.08 -4.31
CA ALA A 6 -11.92 16.76 -3.16
C ALA A 6 -10.53 16.31 -3.66
N PRO A 7 -9.43 16.65 -2.95
CA PRO A 7 -8.09 16.27 -3.37
C PRO A 7 -8.05 14.77 -3.59
N GLN A 8 -7.72 14.32 -4.81
CA GLN A 8 -7.68 12.91 -5.18
C GLN A 8 -6.24 12.40 -5.08
N LEU A 9 -6.06 11.14 -4.68
CA LEU A 9 -4.75 10.52 -4.70
C LEU A 9 -4.22 10.44 -6.15
N GLU A 10 -3.27 11.30 -6.50
CA GLU A 10 -2.68 11.37 -7.83
C GLU A 10 -1.69 10.21 -8.08
N VAL A 11 -1.38 9.97 -9.36
CA VAL A 11 -0.47 8.87 -9.76
C VAL A 11 0.92 9.00 -9.12
N ALA A 12 1.42 10.23 -8.98
CA ALA A 12 2.72 10.50 -8.37
C ALA A 12 2.73 10.11 -6.88
N ASP A 13 1.67 10.45 -6.14
CA ASP A 13 1.53 10.07 -4.73
C ASP A 13 1.35 8.57 -4.57
N ALA A 14 0.50 7.93 -5.40
CA ALA A 14 0.31 6.48 -5.37
C ALA A 14 1.62 5.73 -5.62
N ARG A 15 2.41 6.16 -6.61
CA ARG A 15 3.71 5.58 -6.91
C ARG A 15 4.71 5.81 -5.78
N SER A 16 4.71 7.01 -5.19
CA SER A 16 5.55 7.36 -4.05
C SER A 16 5.26 6.45 -2.85
N ILE A 17 3.97 6.30 -2.49
CA ILE A 17 3.52 5.38 -1.44
C ILE A 17 3.98 3.95 -1.73
N ALA A 18 3.71 3.44 -2.93
CA ALA A 18 4.07 2.08 -3.30
C ALA A 18 5.59 1.82 -3.18
N SER A 19 6.40 2.75 -3.70
CA SER A 19 7.87 2.66 -3.62
C SER A 19 8.35 2.68 -2.16
N LYS A 20 7.83 3.61 -1.36
CA LYS A 20 8.29 3.80 0.02
C LYS A 20 7.85 2.67 0.95
N VAL A 21 6.64 2.14 0.75
CA VAL A 21 6.17 0.96 1.51
C VAL A 21 7.01 -0.27 1.18
N ALA A 22 7.40 -0.47 -0.08
CA ALA A 22 8.26 -1.59 -0.47
C ALA A 22 9.68 -1.50 0.13
N GLU A 23 10.11 -0.34 0.60
CA GLU A 23 11.40 -0.12 1.27
C GLU A 23 11.32 -0.38 2.80
N VAL A 24 10.14 -0.62 3.37
CA VAL A 24 9.97 -0.84 4.82
C VAL A 24 10.57 -2.19 5.21
N HIS A 25 11.42 -2.19 6.24
CA HIS A 25 11.98 -3.43 6.80
C HIS A 25 10.87 -4.35 7.28
N GLY A 26 10.80 -5.56 6.73
CA GLY A 26 9.71 -6.51 6.97
C GLY A 26 8.63 -6.56 5.88
N VAL A 27 8.72 -5.72 4.85
CA VAL A 27 7.93 -5.85 3.61
C VAL A 27 8.79 -6.55 2.55
N ALA A 28 8.38 -7.73 2.11
CA ALA A 28 9.04 -8.44 1.02
C ALA A 28 8.68 -7.82 -0.35
N ALA A 29 7.39 -7.53 -0.54
CA ALA A 29 6.87 -6.92 -1.76
C ALA A 29 5.45 -6.37 -1.54
N LEU A 30 4.95 -5.61 -2.51
CA LEU A 30 3.53 -5.27 -2.63
C LEU A 30 2.77 -6.37 -3.37
N HIS A 31 1.65 -6.81 -2.81
CA HIS A 31 0.84 -7.89 -3.35
C HIS A 31 -0.20 -7.35 -4.36
N HIS A 32 -0.10 -7.78 -5.61
CA HIS A 32 -0.93 -7.27 -6.71
C HIS A 32 -2.29 -7.97 -6.85
N GLY A 33 -2.61 -8.95 -6.00
CA GLY A 33 -3.76 -9.83 -6.22
C GLY A 33 -3.44 -10.95 -7.20
N ARG A 34 -4.32 -11.93 -7.32
CA ARG A 34 -4.10 -13.14 -8.13
C ARG A 34 -4.05 -12.86 -9.63
N PHE A 35 -4.81 -11.88 -10.07
CA PHE A 35 -4.95 -11.45 -11.47
C PHE A 35 -4.55 -9.99 -11.65
N GLY A 36 -3.88 -9.40 -10.65
CA GLY A 36 -3.62 -7.97 -10.67
C GLY A 36 -4.83 -7.11 -10.25
N GLU A 37 -5.78 -7.65 -9.50
CA GLU A 37 -6.97 -6.91 -9.05
C GLU A 37 -6.68 -5.91 -7.91
N VAL A 38 -5.48 -5.96 -7.31
CA VAL A 38 -5.03 -4.97 -6.33
C VAL A 38 -4.09 -4.00 -7.04
N ALA A 39 -4.70 -3.00 -7.67
CA ALA A 39 -3.97 -1.90 -8.28
C ALA A 39 -4.84 -0.64 -8.37
N LEU A 40 -4.18 0.51 -8.32
CA LEU A 40 -4.73 1.78 -8.76
C LEU A 40 -4.42 1.97 -10.24
N LEU A 41 -5.47 2.29 -11.00
CA LEU A 41 -5.40 2.48 -12.44
C LEU A 41 -5.48 3.98 -12.75
N TYR A 42 -4.44 4.48 -13.42
CA TYR A 42 -4.33 5.84 -13.92
C TYR A 42 -4.19 5.82 -15.45
N PRO A 43 -4.43 6.94 -16.15
CA PRO A 43 -4.19 7.01 -17.59
C PRO A 43 -2.73 6.68 -17.93
N GLY A 44 -2.51 5.56 -18.62
CA GLY A 44 -1.18 5.11 -19.06
C GLY A 44 -0.30 4.50 -17.97
N GLU A 45 -0.76 4.44 -16.71
CA GLU A 45 0.04 3.94 -15.60
C GLU A 45 -0.81 3.10 -14.63
N ARG A 46 -0.16 2.08 -14.07
CA ARG A 46 -0.77 1.17 -13.12
C ARG A 46 0.13 1.02 -11.92
N VAL A 47 -0.42 1.29 -10.74
CA VAL A 47 0.29 1.16 -9.45
C VAL A 47 -0.28 -0.05 -8.70
N SER A 48 0.47 -1.14 -8.68
CA SER A 48 0.06 -2.40 -8.02
C SER A 48 0.22 -2.33 -6.50
N GLY A 49 -0.54 -3.15 -5.78
CA GLY A 49 -0.47 -3.26 -4.31
C GLY A 49 -1.32 -2.26 -3.54
N LEU A 50 -1.93 -1.31 -4.24
CA LEU A 50 -2.81 -0.30 -3.65
C LEU A 50 -4.23 -0.48 -4.19
N ARG A 51 -5.23 -0.23 -3.35
CA ARG A 51 -6.64 -0.23 -3.73
C ARG A 51 -7.36 0.91 -3.02
N ARG A 52 -8.28 1.56 -3.73
CA ARG A 52 -9.23 2.52 -3.12
C ARG A 52 -10.45 1.76 -2.62
N VAL A 53 -10.87 2.06 -1.41
CA VAL A 53 -12.12 1.53 -0.86
C VAL A 53 -13.26 2.43 -1.32
N SER A 54 -14.20 1.88 -2.09
CA SER A 54 -15.36 2.64 -2.59
C SER A 54 -16.42 2.79 -1.50
N GLY A 55 -17.06 3.96 -1.42
CA GLY A 55 -18.23 4.17 -0.55
C GLY A 55 -17.91 4.57 0.90
N ALA A 56 -16.64 4.57 1.30
CA ALA A 56 -16.17 5.28 2.48
C ALA A 56 -15.78 6.71 2.04
N GLY A 57 -16.37 7.74 2.64
CA GLY A 57 -15.88 9.11 2.44
C GLY A 57 -14.39 9.26 2.80
N GLU A 58 -13.78 10.35 2.31
CA GLU A 58 -12.34 10.67 2.41
C GLU A 58 -11.39 9.58 1.86
N GLN A 59 -10.11 9.92 1.68
CA GLN A 59 -9.10 9.12 0.97
C GLN A 59 -8.77 7.79 1.68
N HIS A 60 -9.69 6.82 1.64
CA HIS A 60 -9.51 5.48 2.21
C HIS A 60 -8.79 4.58 1.21
N ILE A 61 -7.58 4.17 1.56
CA ILE A 61 -6.78 3.23 0.78
C ILE A 61 -6.47 1.95 1.56
N GLU A 62 -6.42 0.85 0.82
CA GLU A 62 -5.87 -0.43 1.24
C GLU A 62 -4.48 -0.58 0.63
N ILE A 63 -3.53 -1.02 1.46
CA ILE A 63 -2.16 -1.35 1.06
C ILE A 63 -1.94 -2.82 1.31
N HIS A 64 -1.78 -3.58 0.23
CA HIS A 64 -1.58 -5.02 0.28
C HIS A 64 -0.09 -5.35 0.18
N VAL A 65 0.43 -5.98 1.21
CA VAL A 65 1.85 -6.33 1.33
C VAL A 65 2.04 -7.83 1.51
N ILE A 66 3.24 -8.29 1.15
CA ILE A 66 3.78 -9.58 1.51
C ILE A 66 4.75 -9.33 2.67
N ALA A 67 4.49 -9.96 3.82
CA ALA A 67 5.36 -9.82 5.00
C ALA A 67 6.61 -10.69 4.85
N ASP A 68 7.78 -10.17 5.24
CA ASP A 68 8.99 -10.96 5.41
C ASP A 68 9.18 -11.33 6.89
N PHE A 69 8.94 -12.60 7.22
CA PHE A 69 9.10 -13.08 8.59
C PHE A 69 10.56 -13.30 8.99
N SER A 70 11.46 -13.46 8.01
CA SER A 70 12.90 -13.59 8.30
C SER A 70 13.50 -12.30 8.87
N ALA A 71 12.80 -11.18 8.70
CA ALA A 71 13.14 -9.87 9.27
C ALA A 71 12.89 -9.78 10.79
N GLY A 72 12.19 -10.75 11.40
CA GLY A 72 11.92 -10.78 12.85
C GLY A 72 10.96 -9.70 13.35
N VAL A 73 10.14 -9.15 12.46
CA VAL A 73 9.24 -8.02 12.75
C VAL A 73 7.89 -8.48 13.31
N ASN A 74 7.30 -7.66 14.17
CA ASN A 74 5.92 -7.82 14.62
C ASN A 74 4.96 -7.19 13.60
N LEU A 75 3.92 -7.92 13.18
CA LEU A 75 2.96 -7.43 12.17
C LEU A 75 2.18 -6.19 12.61
N TYR A 76 1.94 -6.01 13.91
CA TYR A 76 1.25 -4.83 14.44
C TYR A 76 2.12 -3.58 14.26
N ASP A 77 3.38 -3.66 14.68
CA ASP A 77 4.34 -2.56 14.56
C ASP A 77 4.64 -2.28 13.09
N LEU A 78 4.85 -3.33 12.29
CA LEU A 78 5.03 -3.21 10.84
C LEU A 78 3.84 -2.53 10.16
N ALA A 79 2.61 -2.87 10.54
CA ALA A 79 1.43 -2.21 10.00
C ALA A 79 1.36 -0.73 10.43
N SER A 80 1.83 -0.38 11.63
CA SER A 80 1.96 1.01 12.07
C SER A 80 2.98 1.76 11.21
N ASP A 81 4.16 1.19 11.02
CA ASP A 81 5.25 1.77 10.23
C ASP A 81 4.83 1.99 8.77
N ILE A 82 4.13 1.01 8.17
CA ILE A 82 3.61 1.13 6.80
C ILE A 82 2.61 2.29 6.69
N ARG A 83 1.72 2.47 7.67
CA ARG A 83 0.76 3.60 7.66
C ARG A 83 1.49 4.94 7.76
N ASP A 84 2.46 5.04 8.65
CA ASP A 84 3.26 6.25 8.83
C ASP A 84 4.06 6.59 7.56
N VAL A 85 4.67 5.59 6.94
CA VAL A 85 5.42 5.73 5.69
C VAL A 85 4.49 6.14 4.54
N ALA A 86 3.33 5.50 4.41
CA ALA A 86 2.34 5.85 3.40
C ALA A 86 1.87 7.30 3.56
N GLN A 87 1.60 7.74 4.79
CA GLN A 87 1.18 9.10 5.08
C GLN A 87 2.27 10.13 4.76
N LYS A 88 3.55 9.84 5.08
CA LYS A 88 4.69 10.71 4.78
C LYS A 88 5.04 10.75 3.28
N ALA A 89 4.77 9.67 2.56
CA ALA A 89 5.04 9.55 1.13
C ALA A 89 3.99 10.25 0.26
N CYS A 90 2.84 10.63 0.83
CA CYS A 90 1.74 11.28 0.15
C CYS A 90 1.76 12.80 0.37
N SER A 91 1.47 13.57 -0.69
CA SER A 91 1.37 15.03 -0.61
C SER A 91 0.05 15.51 0.03
N ILE A 92 -0.93 14.62 0.16
CA ILE A 92 -2.24 14.88 0.77
C ILE A 92 -2.43 14.03 2.03
N GLU A 93 -3.30 14.48 2.91
CA GLU A 93 -3.71 13.69 4.07
C GLU A 93 -4.53 12.47 3.61
N LEU A 94 -4.09 11.27 3.98
CA LEU A 94 -4.84 10.05 3.74
C LEU A 94 -5.83 9.91 4.89
N GLY A 95 -7.12 9.76 4.58
CA GLY A 95 -8.14 9.69 5.63
C GLY A 95 -8.01 8.40 6.45
N ARG A 96 -8.00 7.26 5.76
CA ARG A 96 -7.81 5.94 6.39
C ARG A 96 -6.88 5.08 5.56
N VAL A 97 -5.94 4.43 6.23
CA VAL A 97 -4.99 3.48 5.60
C VAL A 97 -5.13 2.13 6.28
N ASP A 98 -5.72 1.18 5.56
CA ASP A 98 -5.77 -0.22 5.99
C ASP A 98 -4.58 -0.97 5.39
N VAL A 99 -3.84 -1.69 6.24
CA VAL A 99 -2.71 -2.52 5.83
C VAL A 99 -3.18 -3.98 5.84
N ILE A 100 -3.03 -4.65 4.70
CA ILE A 100 -3.49 -6.03 4.49
C ILE A 100 -2.29 -6.90 4.16
N PHE A 101 -1.92 -7.76 5.10
CA PHE A 101 -0.94 -8.82 4.84
C PHE A 101 -1.61 -9.90 4.00
N SER A 102 -1.30 -9.90 2.70
CA SER A 102 -1.92 -10.79 1.72
C SER A 102 -1.16 -12.09 1.54
N ASP A 103 0.13 -12.09 1.88
CA ASP A 103 0.99 -13.27 1.86
C ASP A 103 2.18 -13.06 2.82
N ALA A 104 2.97 -14.12 3.00
CA ALA A 104 4.13 -14.15 3.88
C ALA A 104 5.27 -14.94 3.22
N THR A 105 6.48 -14.39 3.26
CA THR A 105 7.70 -15.11 2.90
C THR A 105 8.55 -15.32 4.14
N ASP A 106 9.28 -16.42 4.15
CA ASP A 106 10.33 -16.67 5.13
C ASP A 106 11.55 -17.19 4.40
N SER A 107 12.57 -16.34 4.23
CA SER A 107 13.81 -16.72 3.55
C SER A 107 14.58 -17.84 4.28
N SER A 108 14.22 -18.17 5.52
CA SER A 108 14.74 -19.34 6.24
C SER A 108 14.16 -20.67 5.75
N THR A 109 13.07 -20.64 4.97
CA THR A 109 12.42 -21.83 4.40
C THR A 109 12.81 -22.13 2.95
N SER A 110 13.65 -21.30 2.31
CA SER A 110 14.22 -21.56 0.98
C SER A 110 15.29 -22.66 1.05
N ASN A 111 14.85 -23.89 1.31
CA ASN A 111 15.59 -25.09 1.04
C ASN A 111 14.62 -26.25 0.82
N GLN A 112 13.83 -26.20 -0.26
CA GLN A 112 13.15 -27.35 -0.87
C GLN A 112 13.05 -27.20 -2.38
#